data_AF-A0A8T1TWG6-F1
#
_entry.id   AF-A0A8T1TWG6-F1
#
_cell.length_a   1.000
_cell.length_b   1.000
_cell.length_c   1.000
_cell.angle_alpha   90.00
_cell.angle_beta   90.00
_cell.angle_gamma   90.00
#
_symmetry.space_group_name_H-M   'P 1'
#
loop_
_entity.id
_entity.type
_entity.pdbx_description
1 polymer ?
#
loop_
_entity_poly.entity_id
_entity_poly.type
_entity_poly.pdbx_seq_one_letter_code
_entity_poly.pdbx_strand_id
1 'polypeptide(L)'
;MHEALAEDVLKTYQGLSLMTRLKPKSGSSFVKFIDIAVMVNDAAIDMGIQMIAESVKYRVALSSLMVWLKPLKQWLSETPFVILPLHLSRIQRGLIIVKVAFPTTLRVNLYEPLHQQCYRKEIKSAWRITETGAMERFPRKIIKKWNNEPAQPDGTSCGLMILGMVYTFVCNAHRFKRHRISDAYIRVMRLRLTWLILYTTKRAQPSQEDLAEMQKTDKEISKVLTP
;
A
#
# COMPACT_ATOMS: atom_id res chain seq x y z
N MET A 1 -13.70 -9.76 -24.65
CA MET A 1 -13.83 -9.17 -23.30
C MET A 1 -12.48 -8.64 -22.78
N HIS A 2 -11.41 -9.45 -22.73
CA HIS A 2 -10.10 -8.99 -22.25
C HIS A 2 -9.45 -7.90 -23.13
N GLU A 3 -9.58 -7.99 -24.46
CA GLU A 3 -9.07 -6.98 -25.40
C GLU A 3 -9.76 -5.63 -25.26
N ALA A 4 -11.10 -5.61 -25.26
CA ALA A 4 -11.86 -4.37 -25.04
C ALA A 4 -11.53 -3.70 -23.69
N LEU A 5 -11.31 -4.49 -22.64
CA LEU A 5 -10.85 -3.98 -21.35
C LEU A 5 -9.44 -3.37 -21.44
N ALA A 6 -8.56 -4.00 -22.23
CA ALA A 6 -7.21 -3.53 -22.43
C ALA A 6 -7.18 -2.21 -23.21
N GLU A 7 -7.97 -2.11 -24.27
CA GLU A 7 -8.12 -0.89 -25.05
C GLU A 7 -8.63 0.28 -24.20
N ASP A 8 -9.62 0.04 -23.33
CA ASP A 8 -10.16 1.07 -22.44
C ASP A 8 -9.12 1.58 -21.43
N VAL A 9 -8.33 0.66 -20.84
CA VAL A 9 -7.23 1.03 -19.92
C VAL A 9 -6.13 1.79 -20.68
N LEU A 10 -5.75 1.35 -21.87
CA LEU A 10 -4.74 2.03 -22.69
C LEU A 10 -5.19 3.42 -23.12
N LYS A 11 -6.44 3.57 -23.55
CA LYS A 11 -7.03 4.87 -23.90
C LYS A 11 -7.05 5.80 -22.70
N THR A 12 -7.39 5.29 -21.52
CA THR A 12 -7.34 6.05 -20.27
C THR A 12 -5.91 6.50 -19.97
N TYR A 13 -4.94 5.58 -20.05
CA TYR A 13 -3.52 5.84 -19.81
C TYR A 13 -2.98 6.93 -20.74
N GLN A 14 -3.26 6.85 -22.04
CA GLN A 14 -2.81 7.82 -23.05
C GLN A 14 -3.30 9.24 -22.76
N GLY A 15 -4.44 9.39 -22.09
CA GLY A 15 -4.95 10.70 -21.72
C GLY A 15 -4.30 11.31 -20.49
N LEU A 16 -3.60 10.55 -19.64
CA LEU A 16 -3.14 11.00 -18.32
C LEU A 16 -1.87 11.86 -18.37
N SER A 17 -1.86 12.92 -17.57
CA SER A 17 -0.65 13.58 -17.09
C SER A 17 -0.22 13.02 -15.73
N LEU A 18 1.04 13.23 -15.33
CA LEU A 18 1.56 12.88 -14.00
C LEU A 18 0.71 13.46 -12.86
N MET A 19 0.11 14.63 -13.08
CA MET A 19 -0.72 15.34 -12.10
C MET A 19 -2.20 14.92 -12.14
N THR A 20 -2.58 14.02 -13.04
CA THR A 20 -3.98 13.61 -13.18
C THR A 20 -4.47 12.97 -11.90
N ARG A 21 -5.57 13.51 -11.37
CA ARG A 21 -6.24 12.98 -10.18
C ARG A 21 -7.17 11.84 -10.53
N LEU A 22 -6.99 10.74 -9.82
CA LEU A 22 -7.77 9.52 -9.92
C LEU A 22 -8.56 9.34 -8.63
N LYS A 23 -9.87 9.12 -8.77
CA LYS A 23 -10.78 8.85 -7.68
C LYS A 23 -11.26 7.40 -7.75
N PRO A 24 -11.13 6.59 -6.68
CA PRO A 24 -11.69 5.24 -6.64
C PRO A 24 -13.19 5.26 -6.87
N LYS A 25 -13.70 4.24 -7.56
CA LYS A 25 -15.13 3.98 -7.68
C LYS A 25 -15.79 3.75 -6.31
N SER A 26 -15.04 3.22 -5.33
CA SER A 26 -15.53 2.87 -3.98
C SER A 26 -15.24 3.92 -2.89
N GLY A 27 -14.55 5.03 -3.19
CA GLY A 27 -13.93 5.88 -2.14
C GLY A 27 -14.03 7.40 -2.35
N SER A 28 -13.67 8.13 -1.30
CA SER A 28 -13.61 9.61 -1.25
C SER A 28 -12.19 10.18 -1.40
N SER A 29 -11.15 9.34 -1.31
CA SER A 29 -9.75 9.74 -1.45
C SER A 29 -9.35 9.90 -2.93
N PHE A 30 -8.28 10.66 -3.17
CA PHE A 30 -7.72 10.89 -4.49
C PHE A 30 -6.25 10.49 -4.49
N VAL A 31 -5.76 9.99 -5.63
CA VAL A 31 -4.32 9.80 -5.90
C VAL A 31 -3.96 10.49 -7.19
N LYS A 32 -2.73 11.03 -7.27
CA LYS A 32 -2.19 11.52 -8.54
C LYS A 32 -1.55 10.36 -9.30
N PHE A 33 -1.48 10.45 -10.62
CA PHE A 33 -0.88 9.38 -11.41
C PHE A 33 0.62 9.17 -11.10
N ILE A 34 1.35 10.25 -10.77
CA ILE A 34 2.75 10.21 -10.34
C ILE A 34 2.98 9.35 -9.09
N ASP A 35 1.98 9.31 -8.20
CA ASP A 35 2.00 8.55 -6.94
C ASP A 35 1.99 7.03 -7.15
N ILE A 36 1.87 6.59 -8.41
CA ILE A 36 1.83 5.19 -8.82
C ILE A 36 2.95 4.93 -9.82
N ALA A 37 3.08 5.83 -10.81
CA ALA A 37 4.01 5.68 -11.93
C ALA A 37 5.48 5.71 -11.49
N VAL A 38 5.84 6.56 -10.52
CA VAL A 38 7.23 6.75 -10.09
C VAL A 38 7.52 5.99 -8.81
N MET A 39 6.86 6.37 -7.71
CA MET A 39 7.03 5.75 -6.40
C MET A 39 5.68 5.66 -5.71
N VAL A 40 5.34 4.46 -5.23
CA VAL A 40 4.04 4.22 -4.60
C VAL A 40 4.00 4.93 -3.25
N ASN A 41 3.24 6.02 -3.16
CA ASN A 41 3.12 6.80 -1.94
C ASN A 41 2.08 6.20 -0.97
N ASP A 42 1.88 6.85 0.18
CA ASP A 42 0.96 6.36 1.21
C ASP A 42 -0.49 6.28 0.73
N ALA A 43 -0.96 7.27 -0.04
CA ALA A 43 -2.32 7.27 -0.58
C ALA A 43 -2.56 6.11 -1.55
N ALA A 44 -1.58 5.80 -2.40
CA ALA A 44 -1.64 4.67 -3.31
C ALA A 44 -1.54 3.32 -2.58
N ILE A 45 -0.74 3.24 -1.50
CA ILE A 45 -0.67 2.05 -0.64
C ILE A 45 -2.01 1.82 0.05
N ASP A 46 -2.59 2.85 0.68
CA ASP A 46 -3.87 2.75 1.39
C ASP A 46 -5.00 2.32 0.44
N MET A 47 -5.05 2.93 -0.74
CA MET A 47 -6.00 2.52 -1.79
C MET A 47 -5.79 1.06 -2.21
N GLY A 48 -4.54 0.64 -2.42
CA GLY A 48 -4.19 -0.74 -2.75
C GLY A 48 -4.62 -1.73 -1.67
N ILE A 49 -4.40 -1.41 -0.40
CA ILE A 49 -4.82 -2.26 0.72
C ILE A 49 -6.35 -2.33 0.80
N GLN A 50 -7.05 -1.21 0.59
CA GLN A 50 -8.50 -1.19 0.55
C GLN A 50 -9.05 -2.10 -0.55
N MET A 51 -8.49 -2.03 -1.77
CA MET A 51 -8.89 -2.93 -2.86
C MET A 51 -8.66 -4.41 -2.52
N ILE A 52 -7.55 -4.73 -1.84
CA ILE A 52 -7.29 -6.11 -1.37
C ILE A 52 -8.31 -6.53 -0.32
N ALA A 53 -8.63 -5.66 0.65
CA ALA A 53 -9.61 -5.91 1.69
C ALA A 53 -11.02 -6.13 1.10
N GLU A 54 -11.42 -5.34 0.11
CA GLU A 54 -12.70 -5.48 -0.60
C GLU A 54 -12.79 -6.77 -1.43
N SER A 55 -11.65 -7.37 -1.80
CA SER A 55 -11.61 -8.61 -2.60
C SER A 55 -11.84 -9.90 -1.79
N VAL A 56 -11.82 -9.83 -0.46
CA VAL A 56 -12.00 -10.99 0.42
C VAL A 56 -13.36 -10.97 1.12
N LYS A 57 -13.88 -12.16 1.46
CA LYS A 57 -15.21 -12.30 2.09
C LYS A 57 -15.25 -11.90 3.58
N TYR A 58 -14.10 -11.80 4.22
CA TYR A 58 -13.99 -11.51 5.66
C TYR A 58 -13.48 -10.08 5.88
N ARG A 59 -13.66 -9.54 7.08
CA ARG A 59 -13.26 -8.16 7.39
C ARG A 59 -11.75 -8.01 7.55
N VAL A 60 -11.21 -6.91 7.04
CA VAL A 60 -9.84 -6.47 7.24
C VAL A 60 -9.88 -5.04 7.78
N ALA A 61 -9.18 -4.77 8.87
CA ALA A 61 -9.02 -3.41 9.38
C ALA A 61 -7.74 -2.77 8.82
N LEU A 62 -7.87 -1.59 8.23
CA LEU A 62 -6.75 -0.73 7.85
C LEU A 62 -6.55 0.34 8.94
N SER A 63 -5.33 0.50 9.42
CA SER A 63 -4.99 1.54 10.40
C SER A 63 -3.85 2.39 9.86
N SER A 64 -4.13 3.68 9.60
CA SER A 64 -3.08 4.68 9.48
C SER A 64 -2.52 4.95 10.88
N LEU A 65 -1.21 5.17 10.96
CA LEU A 65 -0.35 5.20 12.16
C LEU A 65 -0.73 6.16 13.31
N MET A 66 -1.94 6.72 13.38
CA MET A 66 -2.37 7.67 14.41
C MET A 66 -3.70 7.37 15.10
N VAL A 67 -4.41 6.27 14.79
CA VAL A 67 -5.68 5.97 15.47
C VAL A 67 -5.84 4.49 15.77
N TRP A 68 -5.06 4.00 16.73
CA TRP A 68 -5.52 2.89 17.58
C TRP A 68 -6.38 3.40 18.77
N LEU A 69 -6.57 4.73 18.87
CA LEU A 69 -7.28 5.42 19.95
C LEU A 69 -8.74 5.80 19.65
N LYS A 70 -9.30 5.39 18.51
CA LYS A 70 -10.71 5.01 18.56
C LYS A 70 -10.66 3.55 18.96
N PRO A 71 -11.26 3.15 20.11
CA PRO A 71 -11.47 1.73 20.34
C PRO A 71 -12.06 1.19 19.05
N LEU A 72 -11.43 0.16 18.49
CA LEU A 72 -12.06 -0.63 17.45
C LEU A 72 -13.48 -0.84 17.97
N LYS A 73 -14.48 -0.15 17.39
CA LYS A 73 -15.89 -0.33 17.79
C LYS A 73 -16.38 -1.73 17.40
N GLN A 74 -15.45 -2.61 17.03
CA GLN A 74 -15.60 -3.86 16.33
C GLN A 74 -14.73 -4.87 17.08
N TRP A 75 -15.30 -6.03 17.35
CA TRP A 75 -14.62 -7.05 18.11
C TRP A 75 -13.45 -7.63 17.30
N LEU A 76 -12.29 -7.80 17.93
CA LEU A 76 -11.13 -8.48 17.32
C LEU A 76 -11.49 -9.92 16.86
N SER A 77 -12.51 -10.53 17.47
CA SER A 77 -13.07 -11.83 17.05
C SER A 77 -13.71 -11.81 15.66
N GLU A 78 -14.15 -10.64 15.17
CA GLU A 78 -14.82 -10.45 13.88
C GLU A 78 -13.86 -9.98 12.77
N THR A 79 -12.63 -9.60 13.13
CA THR A 79 -11.63 -9.03 12.23
C THR A 79 -10.37 -9.90 12.23
N PRO A 80 -10.26 -10.92 11.35
CA PRO A 80 -9.14 -11.86 11.34
C PRO A 80 -7.79 -11.22 11.02
N PHE A 81 -7.78 -10.04 10.37
CA PHE A 81 -6.56 -9.32 10.00
C PHE A 81 -6.65 -7.82 10.27
N VAL A 82 -5.60 -7.29 10.90
CA VAL A 82 -5.32 -5.86 11.00
C VAL A 82 -4.05 -5.54 10.24
N ILE A 83 -4.11 -4.57 9.35
CA ILE A 83 -3.02 -4.14 8.47
C ILE A 83 -2.58 -2.73 8.89
N LEU A 84 -1.30 -2.59 9.24
CA LEU A 84 -0.69 -1.32 9.63
C LEU A 84 0.47 -1.02 8.68
N PRO A 85 0.23 -0.32 7.56
CA PRO A 85 1.32 0.25 6.78
C PRO A 85 2.00 1.35 7.60
N LEU A 86 3.34 1.37 7.57
CA LEU A 86 4.14 2.31 8.34
C LEU A 86 4.92 3.22 7.40
N HIS A 87 4.78 4.53 7.58
CA HIS A 87 5.71 5.51 7.02
C HIS A 87 6.93 5.56 7.96
N LEU A 88 8.07 5.04 7.48
CA LEU A 88 9.34 5.08 8.20
C LEU A 88 10.13 6.30 7.74
N SER A 89 11.26 6.58 8.40
CA SER A 89 12.08 7.73 8.04
C SER A 89 12.43 7.79 6.53
N ARG A 90 12.41 9.01 5.98
CA ARG A 90 12.59 9.32 4.55
C ARG A 90 11.42 8.82 3.68
N ILE A 91 11.72 8.02 2.66
CA ILE A 91 10.76 7.46 1.72
C ILE A 91 10.42 6.00 2.03
N GLN A 92 10.98 5.45 3.12
CA GLN A 92 10.86 4.02 3.37
C GLN A 92 9.49 3.68 3.96
N ARG A 93 9.02 2.48 3.63
CA ARG A 93 7.77 1.92 4.13
C ARG A 93 8.02 0.60 4.86
N GLY A 94 7.31 0.41 5.96
CA GLY A 94 7.27 -0.82 6.73
C GLY A 94 5.85 -1.35 6.85
N LEU A 95 5.70 -2.55 7.38
CA LEU A 95 4.39 -3.17 7.53
C LEU A 95 4.32 -4.04 8.78
N ILE A 96 3.20 -3.90 9.49
CA ILE A 96 2.78 -4.83 10.53
C ILE A 96 1.44 -5.44 10.11
N ILE A 97 1.38 -6.76 10.08
CA ILE A 97 0.13 -7.53 9.87
C ILE A 97 -0.15 -8.32 11.12
N VAL A 98 -1.26 -8.02 11.78
CA VAL A 98 -1.74 -8.79 12.93
C VAL A 98 -2.79 -9.76 12.43
N LYS A 99 -2.53 -11.06 12.57
CA LYS A 99 -3.53 -12.10 12.39
C LYS A 99 -4.09 -12.50 13.76
N VAL A 100 -5.40 -12.40 13.90
CA VAL A 100 -6.11 -12.86 15.09
C VAL A 100 -6.35 -14.37 14.95
N ALA A 101 -5.66 -15.17 15.76
CA ALA A 101 -5.90 -16.60 15.89
C ALA A 101 -6.75 -16.84 17.15
N PHE A 102 -8.02 -17.19 16.93
CA PHE A 102 -8.98 -17.47 17.99
C PHE A 102 -8.44 -18.52 18.99
N PRO A 103 -8.77 -18.43 20.30
CA PRO A 103 -9.45 -17.34 21.02
C PRO A 103 -8.50 -16.34 21.69
N THR A 104 -7.18 -16.58 21.71
CA THR A 104 -6.26 -15.85 22.61
C THR A 104 -4.86 -15.61 22.04
N THR A 105 -4.63 -15.84 20.74
CA THR A 105 -3.31 -15.70 20.14
C THR A 105 -3.29 -14.63 19.04
N LEU A 106 -2.39 -13.66 19.13
CA LEU A 106 -2.06 -12.79 17.99
C LEU A 106 -0.78 -13.25 17.34
N ARG A 107 -0.80 -13.34 16.02
CA ARG A 107 0.40 -13.51 15.21
C ARG A 107 0.73 -12.19 14.55
N VAL A 108 1.75 -11.52 15.07
CA VAL A 108 2.22 -10.21 14.60
C VAL A 108 3.34 -10.44 13.60
N ASN A 109 3.09 -10.10 12.35
CA ASN A 109 4.00 -10.28 11.23
C ASN A 109 4.60 -8.93 10.88
N LEU A 110 5.90 -8.79 11.14
CA LEU A 110 6.68 -7.58 10.88
C LEU A 110 7.40 -7.75 9.54
N TYR A 111 7.40 -6.71 8.71
CA TYR A 111 8.05 -6.72 7.41
C TYR A 111 8.68 -5.37 7.09
N GLU A 112 9.92 -5.40 6.63
CA GLU A 112 10.71 -4.23 6.25
C GLU A 112 11.46 -4.59 4.96
N PRO A 113 11.08 -4.03 3.80
CA PRO A 113 11.56 -4.52 2.50
C PRO A 113 13.07 -4.37 2.23
N LEU A 114 13.77 -3.41 2.86
CA LEU A 114 15.22 -3.19 2.67
C LEU A 114 16.10 -4.03 3.58
N HIS A 115 15.52 -4.68 4.59
CA HIS A 115 16.21 -5.35 5.68
C HIS A 115 17.25 -4.50 6.43
N GLN A 116 17.06 -3.18 6.49
CA GLN A 116 17.94 -2.30 7.24
C GLN A 116 17.56 -2.23 8.72
N GLN A 117 18.56 -2.33 9.58
CA GLN A 117 18.36 -2.43 11.02
C GLN A 117 17.77 -1.15 11.64
N CYS A 118 18.04 0.03 11.07
CA CYS A 118 17.44 1.30 11.50
C CYS A 118 15.91 1.26 11.38
N TYR A 119 15.39 0.89 10.21
CA TYR A 119 13.96 0.78 9.95
C TYR A 119 13.29 -0.31 10.80
N ARG A 120 13.97 -1.44 11.03
CA ARG A 120 13.47 -2.47 11.95
C ARG A 120 13.30 -1.95 13.38
N LYS A 121 14.15 -1.02 13.85
CA LYS A 121 13.99 -0.38 15.17
C LYS A 121 12.75 0.52 15.19
N GLU A 122 12.50 1.29 14.13
CA GLU A 122 11.30 2.12 14.00
C GLU A 122 10.02 1.28 14.06
N ILE A 123 9.95 0.17 13.32
CA ILE A 123 8.81 -0.76 13.33
C ILE A 123 8.60 -1.36 14.73
N LYS A 124 9.67 -1.75 15.43
CA LYS A 124 9.58 -2.24 16.82
C LYS A 124 9.01 -1.18 17.75
N SER A 125 9.44 0.07 17.59
CA SER A 125 8.95 1.20 18.38
C SER A 125 7.46 1.43 18.12
N ALA A 126 7.03 1.44 16.86
CA ALA A 126 5.63 1.56 16.47
C ALA A 126 4.78 0.44 17.10
N TRP A 127 5.23 -0.82 16.99
CA TRP A 127 4.53 -1.95 17.61
C TRP A 127 4.41 -1.82 19.13
N ARG A 128 5.47 -1.35 19.82
CA ARG A 128 5.45 -1.18 21.28
C ARG A 128 4.37 -0.19 21.71
N ILE A 129 4.23 0.93 21.00
CA ILE A 129 3.18 1.94 21.27
C ILE A 129 1.79 1.30 21.12
N THR A 130 1.59 0.52 20.05
CA THR A 130 0.36 -0.25 19.85
C THR A 130 0.13 -1.23 21.00
N GLU A 131 1.12 -2.03 21.39
CA GLU A 131 1.01 -3.03 22.46
C GLU A 131 0.65 -2.40 23.81
N THR A 132 1.21 -1.23 24.15
CA THR A 132 0.93 -0.52 25.41
C THR A 132 -0.36 0.29 25.42
N GLY A 133 -0.87 0.68 24.25
CA GLY A 133 -2.04 1.57 24.11
C GLY A 133 -3.41 0.90 24.13
N ALA A 134 -3.48 -0.44 24.24
CA ALA A 134 -4.75 -1.16 24.27
C ALA A 134 -5.40 -1.03 25.64
N MET A 135 -6.62 -0.48 25.66
CA MET A 135 -7.45 -0.45 26.86
C MET A 135 -8.19 -1.78 27.14
N GLU A 136 -8.24 -2.72 26.19
CA GLU A 136 -8.77 -4.07 26.41
C GLU A 136 -7.67 -5.06 26.80
N ARG A 137 -8.04 -6.13 27.53
CA ARG A 137 -7.15 -7.26 27.84
C ARG A 137 -6.57 -7.81 26.55
N PHE A 138 -5.33 -7.44 26.24
CA PHE A 138 -4.60 -8.02 25.13
C PHE A 138 -4.63 -9.56 25.25
N PRO A 139 -4.77 -10.28 24.13
CA PRO A 139 -4.73 -11.73 24.13
C PRO A 139 -3.54 -12.29 24.89
N ARG A 140 -3.76 -13.41 25.59
CA ARG A 140 -2.77 -14.03 26.49
C ARG A 140 -1.45 -14.37 25.82
N LYS A 141 -1.44 -14.58 24.49
CA LYS A 141 -0.23 -14.96 23.75
C LYS A 141 -0.05 -14.08 22.52
N ILE A 142 1.11 -13.43 22.43
CA ILE A 142 1.54 -12.67 21.24
C ILE A 142 2.76 -13.37 20.66
N ILE A 143 2.66 -13.80 19.40
CA ILE A 143 3.75 -14.41 18.65
C ILE A 143 4.20 -13.40 17.60
N LYS A 144 5.40 -12.84 17.77
CA LYS A 144 6.01 -11.88 16.85
C LYS A 144 6.90 -12.62 15.87
N LYS A 145 6.74 -12.37 14.57
CA LYS A 145 7.54 -12.97 13.50
C LYS A 145 8.02 -11.90 12.53
N TRP A 146 9.32 -11.87 12.29
CA TRP A 146 9.90 -11.13 11.17
C TRP A 146 9.74 -11.94 9.88
N ASN A 147 9.18 -11.32 8.85
CA ASN A 147 9.24 -11.82 7.49
C ASN A 147 10.47 -11.18 6.87
N ASN A 148 11.51 -11.98 6.65
CA ASN A 148 12.76 -11.52 6.04
C ASN A 148 12.78 -11.73 4.53
N GLU A 149 11.67 -12.12 3.92
CA GLU A 149 11.60 -12.31 2.47
C GLU A 149 10.19 -11.98 1.96
N PRO A 150 10.07 -11.42 0.75
CA PRO A 150 11.19 -11.10 -0.14
C PRO A 150 11.84 -9.74 0.19
N ALA A 151 13.14 -9.58 -0.08
CA ALA A 151 13.79 -8.26 -0.10
C ALA A 151 13.39 -7.46 -1.35
N GLN A 152 13.36 -6.13 -1.24
CA GLN A 152 13.25 -5.27 -2.42
C GLN A 152 14.61 -5.17 -3.13
N PRO A 153 14.63 -5.08 -4.47
CA PRO A 153 15.89 -5.03 -5.22
C PRO A 153 16.51 -3.61 -5.28
N ASP A 154 15.73 -2.59 -4.94
CA ASP A 154 16.09 -1.17 -5.12
C ASP A 154 15.80 -0.33 -3.85
N GLY A 155 15.89 1.00 -3.96
CA GLY A 155 15.57 1.93 -2.86
C GLY A 155 14.14 2.49 -2.85
N THR A 156 13.28 2.14 -3.81
CA THR A 156 12.04 2.88 -4.09
C THR A 156 10.80 2.00 -4.26
N SER A 157 10.96 0.68 -4.22
CA SER A 157 9.87 -0.29 -4.42
C SER A 157 9.12 -0.67 -3.13
N CYS A 158 9.44 -0.07 -2.00
CA CYS A 158 8.92 -0.48 -0.69
C CYS A 158 7.39 -0.50 -0.64
N GLY A 159 6.71 0.47 -1.25
CA GLY A 159 5.24 0.47 -1.35
C GLY A 159 4.66 -0.72 -2.14
N LEU A 160 5.28 -1.14 -3.24
CA LEU A 160 4.87 -2.35 -3.98
C LEU A 160 5.07 -3.61 -3.14
N MET A 161 6.16 -3.65 -2.38
CA MET A 161 6.48 -4.77 -1.50
C MET A 161 5.49 -4.87 -0.34
N ILE A 162 5.06 -3.73 0.23
CA ILE A 162 3.99 -3.69 1.24
C ILE A 162 2.72 -4.32 0.66
N LEU A 163 2.27 -3.87 -0.53
CA LEU A 163 1.07 -4.39 -1.18
C LEU A 163 1.17 -5.90 -1.46
N GLY A 164 2.31 -6.37 -1.98
CA GLY A 164 2.57 -7.80 -2.20
C GLY A 164 2.49 -8.62 -0.91
N MET A 165 3.04 -8.09 0.19
CA MET A 165 3.00 -8.75 1.49
C MET A 165 1.58 -8.77 2.08
N VAL A 166 0.82 -7.68 1.97
CA VAL A 166 -0.60 -7.64 2.39
C VAL A 166 -1.41 -8.67 1.61
N TYR A 167 -1.32 -8.65 0.28
CA TYR A 167 -2.00 -9.63 -0.58
C TYR A 167 -1.66 -11.07 -0.19
N THR A 168 -0.40 -11.32 0.15
CA THR A 168 0.06 -12.65 0.58
C THR A 168 -0.67 -13.18 1.81
N PHE A 169 -0.85 -12.34 2.82
CA PHE A 169 -1.49 -12.76 4.08
C PHE A 169 -3.00 -12.76 3.98
N VAL A 170 -3.57 -11.72 3.38
CA VAL A 170 -5.02 -11.54 3.28
C VAL A 170 -5.61 -12.54 2.28
N CYS A 171 -5.07 -12.64 1.06
CA CYS A 171 -5.63 -13.56 0.08
C CYS A 171 -5.14 -15.02 0.24
N ASN A 172 -4.43 -15.33 1.34
CA ASN A 172 -3.75 -16.63 1.55
C ASN A 172 -2.82 -17.02 0.37
N ALA A 173 -2.32 -16.02 -0.35
CA ALA A 173 -1.55 -16.16 -1.58
C ALA A 173 -0.04 -16.18 -1.29
N HIS A 174 0.42 -17.22 -0.58
CA HIS A 174 1.80 -17.34 -0.07
C HIS A 174 2.92 -17.46 -1.12
N ARG A 175 2.60 -17.36 -2.42
CA ARG A 175 3.58 -17.48 -3.50
C ARG A 175 4.57 -16.31 -3.52
N PHE A 176 4.11 -15.08 -3.26
CA PHE A 176 4.98 -13.89 -3.30
C PHE A 176 6.19 -14.01 -2.36
N LYS A 177 6.02 -14.61 -1.17
CA LYS A 177 7.13 -14.89 -0.23
C LYS A 177 8.21 -15.83 -0.74
N ARG A 178 7.93 -16.57 -1.82
CA ARG A 178 8.85 -17.53 -2.44
C ARG A 178 9.45 -16.99 -3.73
N HIS A 179 8.99 -15.84 -4.21
CA HIS A 179 9.48 -15.28 -5.46
C HIS A 179 10.81 -14.59 -5.26
N ARG A 180 11.71 -14.76 -6.23
CA ARG A 180 12.90 -13.91 -6.35
C ARG A 180 12.47 -12.58 -6.97
N ILE A 181 12.61 -11.50 -6.22
CA ILE A 181 12.21 -10.17 -6.67
C ILE A 181 13.38 -9.52 -7.40
N SER A 182 13.22 -9.34 -8.71
CA SER A 182 14.14 -8.61 -9.58
C SER A 182 13.53 -7.28 -10.03
N ASP A 183 14.34 -6.41 -10.64
CA ASP A 183 13.85 -5.16 -11.23
C ASP A 183 12.75 -5.39 -12.27
N ALA A 184 12.89 -6.41 -13.11
CA ALA A 184 11.87 -6.79 -14.08
C ALA A 184 10.57 -7.21 -13.39
N TYR A 185 10.67 -7.96 -12.28
CA TYR A 185 9.51 -8.36 -11.48
C TYR A 185 8.79 -7.13 -10.89
N ILE A 186 9.55 -6.17 -10.36
CA ILE A 186 9.02 -4.90 -9.85
C ILE A 186 8.30 -4.11 -10.94
N ARG A 187 8.88 -4.01 -12.14
CA ARG A 187 8.25 -3.33 -13.29
C ARG A 187 6.90 -3.97 -13.63
N VAL A 188 6.84 -5.31 -13.66
CA VAL A 188 5.59 -6.04 -13.89
C VAL A 188 4.57 -5.80 -12.76
N MET A 189 5.01 -5.82 -11.49
CA MET A 189 4.13 -5.49 -10.36
C MET A 189 3.56 -4.07 -10.46
N ARG A 190 4.40 -3.10 -10.82
CA ARG A 190 3.98 -1.71 -11.00
C ARG A 190 2.96 -1.59 -12.12
N LEU A 191 3.21 -2.21 -13.27
CA LEU A 191 2.24 -2.25 -14.38
C LEU A 191 0.91 -2.86 -13.96
N ARG A 192 0.93 -3.96 -13.19
CA ARG A 192 -0.31 -4.57 -12.66
C ARG A 192 -1.05 -3.65 -11.70
N LEU A 193 -0.33 -2.94 -10.82
CA LEU A 193 -0.93 -1.97 -9.91
C LEU A 193 -1.54 -0.79 -10.68
N THR A 194 -0.80 -0.22 -11.63
CA THR A 194 -1.29 0.84 -12.52
C THR A 194 -2.54 0.39 -13.24
N TRP A 195 -2.53 -0.79 -13.86
CA TRP A 195 -3.69 -1.36 -14.52
C TRP A 195 -4.90 -1.46 -13.60
N LEU A 196 -4.71 -2.04 -12.41
CA LEU A 196 -5.76 -2.20 -11.41
C LEU A 196 -6.37 -0.84 -11.04
N ILE A 197 -5.53 0.15 -10.74
CA ILE A 197 -5.99 1.48 -10.35
C ILE A 197 -6.74 2.16 -11.49
N LEU A 198 -6.21 2.13 -12.72
CA LEU A 198 -6.88 2.74 -13.87
C LEU A 198 -8.25 2.10 -14.12
N TYR A 199 -8.35 0.79 -13.93
CA TYR A 199 -9.62 0.08 -14.05
C TYR A 199 -10.61 0.41 -12.92
N THR A 200 -10.13 0.63 -11.69
CA THR A 200 -10.99 0.85 -10.51
C THR A 200 -11.23 2.32 -10.17
N THR A 201 -10.60 3.25 -10.90
CA THR A 201 -10.74 4.69 -10.68
C THR A 201 -11.41 5.40 -11.84
N LYS A 202 -11.80 6.66 -11.62
CA LYS A 202 -12.22 7.60 -12.64
C LYS A 202 -11.38 8.87 -12.52
N ARG A 203 -11.17 9.56 -13.65
CA ARG A 203 -10.55 10.88 -13.65
C ARG A 203 -11.42 11.88 -12.86
N ALA A 204 -10.79 12.62 -11.95
CA ALA A 204 -11.39 13.74 -11.27
C ALA A 204 -10.97 15.06 -11.93
N GLN A 205 -11.74 16.12 -11.68
CA GLN A 205 -11.34 17.46 -12.08
C GLN A 205 -10.06 17.87 -11.33
N PRO A 206 -9.05 18.42 -12.03
CA PRO A 206 -7.81 18.88 -11.39
C PRO A 206 -8.09 20.12 -10.50
N SER A 207 -7.35 20.27 -9.40
CA SER A 207 -7.36 21.51 -8.62
C SER A 207 -6.57 22.62 -9.33
N GLN A 208 -6.69 23.87 -8.86
CA GLN A 208 -5.83 24.95 -9.34
C GLN A 208 -4.35 24.68 -9.12
N GLU A 209 -4.00 24.06 -7.98
CA GLU A 209 -2.61 23.65 -7.70
C GLU A 209 -2.12 22.61 -8.70
N ASP A 210 -2.95 21.61 -9.03
CA ASP A 210 -2.60 20.59 -10.02
C ASP A 210 -2.37 21.20 -11.41
N LEU A 211 -3.21 22.16 -11.80
CA LEU A 211 -3.07 22.88 -13.08
C LEU A 211 -1.77 23.71 -13.11
N ALA A 212 -1.44 24.40 -12.02
CA ALA A 212 -0.20 25.17 -11.93
C ALA A 212 1.04 24.27 -12.01
N GLU A 213 1.00 23.10 -11.37
CA GLU A 213 2.09 22.13 -11.38
C GLU A 213 2.24 21.45 -12.76
N MET A 214 1.12 21.19 -13.46
CA MET A 214 1.15 20.76 -14.87
C MET A 214 1.82 21.80 -15.76
N GLN A 215 1.39 23.06 -15.69
CA GLN A 215 1.99 24.14 -16.48
C GLN A 215 3.48 24.35 -16.19
N LYS A 216 3.88 24.19 -14.92
CA LYS A 216 5.30 24.24 -14.54
C LYS A 216 6.07 23.09 -15.18
N THR A 217 5.53 21.89 -15.13
CA THR A 217 6.15 20.69 -15.74
C THR A 217 6.28 20.86 -17.25
N ASP A 218 5.23 21.33 -17.92
CA ASP A 218 5.25 21.57 -19.37
C ASP A 218 6.31 22.61 -19.77
N LYS A 219 6.49 23.66 -18.96
CA LYS A 219 7.55 24.67 -19.15
C LYS A 219 8.96 24.10 -18.96
N GLU A 220 9.16 23.18 -18.02
CA GLU A 220 10.48 22.55 -17.85
C GLU A 220 10.77 21.55 -18.98
N ILE A 221 9.76 20.79 -19.41
CA ILE A 221 9.89 19.86 -20.55
C ILE A 221 10.20 20.63 -21.83
N SER A 222 9.51 21.75 -22.09
CA SER A 222 9.77 22.55 -23.29
C SER A 222 11.20 23.08 -23.34
N LYS A 223 11.79 23.50 -22.21
CA LYS A 223 13.21 23.89 -22.15
C LYS A 223 14.18 22.77 -22.51
N VAL A 224 13.81 21.52 -22.26
CA VAL A 224 14.64 20.35 -22.59
C VAL A 224 14.44 19.91 -24.04
N LEU A 225 13.23 20.10 -24.59
CA LEU A 225 12.87 19.68 -25.94
C LEU A 225 13.18 20.73 -27.02
N THR A 226 13.35 21.99 -26.64
CA THR A 226 13.80 23.05 -27.56
C THR A 226 15.31 23.20 -27.38
N PRO A 227 16.14 22.84 -28.38
CA PRO A 227 17.60 22.88 -28.28
C PRO A 227 18.17 24.29 -28.10
#